data_AF-A0A4Q6BBS3-F1
#
_entry.id   AF-A0A4Q6BBS3-F1
#
_cell.length_a   1.000
_cell.length_b   1.000
_cell.length_c   1.000
_cell.angle_alpha   90.00
_cell.angle_beta   90.00
_cell.angle_gamma   90.00
#
_symmetry.space_group_name_H-M   'P 1'
#
loop_
_entity.id
_entity.type
_entity.pdbx_description
1 polymer ?
#
loop_
_entity_poly.entity_id
_entity_poly.type
_entity_poly.pdbx_seq_one_letter_code
_entity_poly.pdbx_strand_id
1 'polypeptide(L)'
;MNITIKNCNSIDLAEISVEQDKLNIRYGVNGTGKSTIAKCLSLAANNEDIGVLCPFKHRSSTDTTTKPFIQGAESFSSVLVFNEDYVRQFVFQADEIIANSFNIFVRTPEYEAHLVAIEAHIKGIKDSFKDSGDLNKLIADLQTLSGAFGKSKDGWAASGAWARGPGMGNRVVHIPEGLEDYKLFIQSDDNVRWLKWQMEGTTYSSKSDNCPFCTSSIETKKETIEKVRENYDAKAVEHINNVSQVVGELGKYFTADTREKISTLTKSAGQISKEERSYLVDLR
;
A
#
# COMPACT_ATOMS: atom_id res chain seq x y z
N MET A 1 -52.99 -15.16 -14.90
CA MET A 1 -52.69 -13.89 -14.21
C MET A 1 -53.36 -12.76 -14.97
N ASN A 2 -54.01 -11.82 -14.28
CA ASN A 2 -54.67 -10.68 -14.93
C ASN A 2 -54.00 -9.38 -14.45
N ILE A 3 -53.62 -8.55 -15.38
CA ILE A 3 -52.87 -7.31 -15.16
C ILE A 3 -53.73 -6.15 -15.64
N THR A 4 -53.92 -5.16 -14.79
CA THR A 4 -54.66 -3.94 -15.12
C THR A 4 -53.71 -2.76 -15.14
N ILE A 5 -53.67 -2.02 -16.25
CA ILE A 5 -52.87 -0.80 -16.42
C ILE A 5 -53.81 0.36 -16.70
N LYS A 6 -53.65 1.48 -15.99
CA LYS A 6 -54.46 2.70 -16.15
C LYS A 6 -53.57 3.92 -16.28
N ASN A 7 -53.98 4.86 -17.13
CA ASN A 7 -53.36 6.18 -17.30
C ASN A 7 -51.84 6.12 -17.48
N CYS A 8 -51.33 5.26 -18.37
CA CYS A 8 -49.90 5.16 -18.68
C CYS A 8 -49.65 5.56 -20.13
N ASN A 9 -48.95 6.65 -20.39
CA ASN A 9 -48.68 7.23 -21.71
C ASN A 9 -49.93 7.27 -22.61
N SER A 10 -49.99 6.37 -23.61
CA SER A 10 -51.07 6.26 -24.58
C SER A 10 -52.19 5.29 -24.17
N ILE A 11 -52.12 4.72 -22.96
CA ILE A 11 -53.07 3.74 -22.43
C ILE A 11 -53.91 4.40 -21.33
N ASP A 12 -55.21 4.47 -21.57
CA ASP A 12 -56.18 4.93 -20.57
C ASP A 12 -56.59 3.77 -19.64
N LEU A 13 -56.92 2.63 -20.23
CA LEU A 13 -57.19 1.37 -19.54
C LEU A 13 -56.75 0.20 -20.43
N ALA A 14 -56.00 -0.73 -19.85
CA ALA A 14 -55.70 -2.02 -20.47
C ALA A 14 -55.85 -3.14 -19.44
N GLU A 15 -56.50 -4.22 -19.86
CA GLU A 15 -56.63 -5.46 -19.09
C GLU A 15 -55.97 -6.59 -19.88
N ILE A 16 -54.97 -7.23 -19.27
CA ILE A 16 -54.08 -8.17 -19.94
C ILE A 16 -54.05 -9.47 -19.15
N SER A 17 -54.37 -10.57 -19.82
CA SER A 17 -54.16 -11.91 -19.27
C SER A 17 -52.77 -12.44 -19.62
N VAL A 18 -52.05 -12.98 -18.64
CA VAL A 18 -50.78 -13.69 -18.84
C VAL A 18 -50.95 -15.10 -18.30
N GLU A 19 -50.70 -16.08 -19.16
CA GLU A 19 -50.64 -17.48 -18.78
C GLU A 19 -49.21 -17.85 -18.38
N GLN A 20 -49.04 -18.40 -17.18
CA GLN A 20 -47.74 -18.80 -16.67
C GLN A 20 -47.17 -19.97 -17.48
N ASP A 21 -45.84 -20.04 -17.60
CA ASP A 21 -45.10 -21.09 -18.30
C ASP A 21 -45.47 -21.28 -19.77
N LYS A 22 -46.03 -20.24 -20.40
CA LYS A 22 -46.41 -20.22 -21.81
C LYS A 22 -45.87 -19.00 -22.53
N LEU A 23 -45.71 -19.14 -23.84
CA LEU A 23 -45.41 -18.01 -24.73
C LEU A 23 -46.67 -17.14 -24.91
N ASN A 24 -46.65 -15.95 -24.32
CA ASN A 24 -47.76 -14.99 -24.41
C ASN A 24 -47.48 -13.99 -25.54
N ILE A 25 -48.14 -14.16 -26.69
CA ILE A 25 -47.96 -13.29 -27.86
C ILE A 25 -49.07 -12.23 -27.89
N ARG A 26 -48.68 -10.96 -27.87
CA ARG A 26 -49.59 -9.81 -28.03
C ARG A 26 -49.11 -8.97 -29.21
N TYR A 27 -49.98 -8.74 -30.17
CA TYR A 27 -49.68 -7.95 -31.36
C TYR A 27 -50.66 -6.78 -31.50
N GLY A 28 -50.25 -5.74 -32.22
CA GLY A 28 -51.04 -4.53 -32.44
C GLY A 28 -50.30 -3.57 -33.34
N VAL A 29 -51.02 -2.65 -33.98
CA VAL A 29 -50.43 -1.63 -34.88
C VAL A 29 -49.52 -0.66 -34.11
N ASN A 30 -48.71 0.12 -34.79
CA ASN A 30 -47.85 1.12 -34.14
C ASN A 30 -48.71 2.16 -33.40
N GLY A 31 -48.22 2.63 -32.25
CA GLY A 31 -48.95 3.58 -31.39
C GLY A 31 -49.97 2.97 -30.42
N THR A 32 -50.23 1.66 -30.47
CA THR A 32 -51.20 0.97 -29.58
C THR A 32 -50.75 0.77 -28.12
N GLY A 33 -49.56 1.24 -27.76
CA GLY A 33 -49.05 1.12 -26.38
C GLY A 33 -48.33 -0.18 -26.04
N LYS A 34 -47.96 -1.03 -27.02
CA LYS A 34 -47.17 -2.26 -26.80
C LYS A 34 -45.93 -2.02 -25.93
N SER A 35 -45.12 -1.03 -26.31
CA SER A 35 -43.91 -0.67 -25.56
C SER A 35 -44.22 -0.06 -24.18
N THR A 36 -45.37 0.60 -24.04
CA THR A 36 -45.84 1.12 -22.75
C THR A 36 -46.16 -0.02 -21.79
N ILE A 37 -46.82 -1.08 -22.25
CA ILE A 37 -47.09 -2.27 -21.43
C ILE A 37 -45.79 -2.87 -20.90
N ALA A 38 -44.80 -3.08 -21.77
CA ALA A 38 -43.50 -3.62 -21.38
C ALA A 38 -42.79 -2.74 -20.34
N LYS A 39 -42.84 -1.41 -20.52
CA LYS A 39 -42.29 -0.45 -19.54
C LYS A 39 -43.02 -0.50 -18.20
N CYS A 40 -44.35 -0.55 -18.19
CA CYS A 40 -45.13 -0.66 -16.94
C CYS A 40 -44.75 -1.94 -16.16
N LEU A 41 -44.59 -3.07 -16.85
CA LEU A 41 -44.20 -4.33 -16.23
C LEU A 41 -42.76 -4.28 -15.69
N SER A 42 -41.83 -3.69 -16.44
CA SER A 42 -40.44 -3.54 -16.01
C SER A 42 -40.32 -2.65 -14.77
N LEU A 43 -41.01 -1.50 -14.75
CA LEU A 43 -40.99 -0.59 -13.60
C LEU A 43 -41.63 -1.25 -12.37
N ALA A 44 -42.73 -1.98 -12.55
CA ALA A 44 -43.38 -2.71 -11.48
C ALA A 44 -42.49 -3.81 -10.87
N ALA A 45 -41.82 -4.60 -11.69
CA ALA A 45 -40.93 -5.68 -11.22
C ALA A 45 -39.68 -5.15 -10.49
N ASN A 46 -39.16 -3.99 -10.92
CA ASN A 46 -37.98 -3.37 -10.32
C ASN A 46 -38.30 -2.42 -9.15
N ASN A 47 -39.57 -2.25 -8.78
CA ASN A 47 -40.03 -1.23 -7.81
C ASN A 47 -39.58 0.20 -8.15
N GLU A 48 -39.56 0.54 -9.44
CA GLU A 48 -39.22 1.88 -9.94
C GLU A 48 -40.46 2.77 -10.08
N ASP A 49 -40.27 4.10 -10.15
CA ASP A 49 -41.37 5.06 -10.20
C ASP A 49 -42.16 4.98 -11.53
N ILE A 50 -43.40 4.46 -11.45
CA ILE A 50 -44.33 4.42 -12.59
C ILE A 50 -44.82 5.81 -13.01
N GLY A 51 -44.65 6.84 -12.17
CA GLY A 51 -44.99 8.23 -12.46
C GLY A 51 -44.30 8.78 -13.72
N VAL A 52 -43.16 8.22 -14.10
CA VAL A 52 -42.45 8.55 -15.36
C VAL A 52 -43.34 8.31 -16.60
N LEU A 53 -44.33 7.41 -16.50
CA LEU A 53 -45.26 7.10 -17.58
C LEU A 53 -46.52 7.98 -17.57
N CYS A 54 -46.54 9.10 -16.85
CA CYS A 54 -47.70 10.01 -16.79
C CYS A 54 -48.09 10.56 -18.18
N PRO A 55 -49.33 10.31 -18.66
CA PRO A 55 -49.86 10.85 -19.90
C PRO A 55 -49.79 12.36 -19.93
N PHE A 56 -49.49 12.92 -21.10
CA PHE A 56 -49.38 14.38 -21.27
C PHE A 56 -50.63 15.13 -20.80
N LYS A 57 -51.82 14.59 -21.09
CA LYS A 57 -53.13 15.14 -20.69
C LYS A 57 -53.35 15.23 -19.17
N HIS A 58 -52.54 14.53 -18.35
CA HIS A 58 -52.69 14.49 -16.90
C HIS A 58 -51.50 15.13 -16.15
N ARG A 59 -50.50 15.68 -16.85
CA ARG A 59 -49.31 16.28 -16.21
C ARG A 59 -49.61 17.48 -15.32
N SER A 60 -50.63 18.27 -15.66
CA SER A 60 -51.05 19.44 -14.87
C SER A 60 -52.23 19.15 -13.94
N SER A 61 -52.66 17.89 -13.87
CA SER A 61 -53.78 17.46 -13.03
C SER A 61 -53.34 17.27 -11.58
N THR A 62 -54.08 17.83 -10.63
CA THR A 62 -53.90 17.57 -9.21
C THR A 62 -54.70 16.34 -8.74
N ASP A 63 -55.51 15.74 -9.63
CA ASP A 63 -56.33 14.57 -9.32
C ASP A 63 -55.49 13.29 -9.25
N THR A 64 -55.46 12.67 -8.07
CA THR A 64 -54.77 11.41 -7.80
C THR A 64 -55.30 10.23 -8.61
N THR A 65 -56.55 10.28 -9.06
CA THR A 65 -57.16 9.20 -9.88
C THR A 65 -56.64 9.16 -11.32
N THR A 66 -55.99 10.25 -11.76
CA THR A 66 -55.41 10.38 -13.10
C THR A 66 -53.94 9.96 -13.18
N LYS A 67 -53.37 9.50 -12.06
CA LYS A 67 -51.99 9.02 -12.00
C LYS A 67 -51.85 7.63 -12.66
N PRO A 68 -50.67 7.32 -13.24
CA PRO A 68 -50.34 5.98 -13.71
C PRO A 68 -50.55 4.93 -12.62
N PHE A 69 -51.15 3.81 -13.00
CA PHE A 69 -51.44 2.72 -12.09
C PHE A 69 -51.29 1.37 -12.77
N ILE A 70 -50.69 0.41 -12.08
CA ILE A 70 -50.61 -1.00 -12.49
C ILE A 70 -50.99 -1.89 -11.30
N GLN A 71 -51.71 -2.97 -11.58
CA GLN A 71 -52.11 -3.99 -10.61
C GLN A 71 -51.99 -5.38 -11.24
N GLY A 72 -51.63 -6.39 -10.44
CA GLY A 72 -51.53 -7.79 -10.90
C GLY A 72 -50.16 -8.16 -11.47
N ALA A 73 -49.17 -7.28 -11.35
CA ALA A 73 -47.78 -7.50 -11.78
C ALA A 73 -46.84 -7.86 -10.62
N GLU A 74 -47.35 -8.04 -9.41
CA GLU A 74 -46.57 -8.25 -8.18
C GLU A 74 -45.82 -9.59 -8.15
N SER A 75 -46.24 -10.54 -8.99
CA SER A 75 -45.63 -11.86 -9.14
C SER A 75 -44.36 -11.89 -10.01
N PHE A 76 -44.03 -10.80 -10.71
CA PHE A 76 -42.81 -10.74 -11.51
C PHE A 76 -41.63 -10.30 -10.63
N SER A 77 -40.65 -11.18 -10.44
CA SER A 77 -39.42 -10.86 -9.68
C SER A 77 -38.39 -10.09 -10.50
N SER A 78 -38.39 -10.28 -11.83
CA SER A 78 -37.52 -9.59 -12.77
C SER A 78 -38.14 -9.60 -14.16
N VAL A 79 -37.96 -8.50 -14.89
CA VAL A 79 -38.45 -8.35 -16.27
C VAL A 79 -37.29 -7.85 -17.12
N LEU A 80 -36.95 -8.60 -18.16
CA LEU A 80 -35.95 -8.20 -19.16
C LEU A 80 -36.66 -7.74 -20.42
N VAL A 81 -36.40 -6.49 -20.82
CA VAL A 81 -37.00 -5.89 -22.02
C VAL A 81 -36.00 -5.90 -23.15
N PHE A 82 -36.24 -6.74 -24.16
CA PHE A 82 -35.42 -6.78 -25.37
C PHE A 82 -35.89 -5.72 -26.37
N ASN A 83 -35.41 -4.48 -26.22
CA ASN A 83 -35.70 -3.34 -27.09
C ASN A 83 -34.42 -2.76 -27.74
N GLU A 84 -34.54 -1.66 -28.48
CA GLU A 84 -33.39 -0.98 -29.07
C GLU A 84 -32.36 -0.52 -28.03
N ASP A 85 -32.78 -0.10 -26.84
CA ASP A 85 -31.87 0.31 -25.77
C ASP A 85 -31.01 -0.86 -25.30
N TYR A 86 -31.61 -2.04 -25.12
CA TYR A 86 -30.90 -3.28 -24.82
C TYR A 86 -29.89 -3.63 -25.93
N VAL A 87 -30.31 -3.59 -27.21
CA VAL A 87 -29.43 -3.91 -28.34
C VAL A 87 -28.25 -2.92 -28.42
N ARG A 88 -28.49 -1.63 -28.18
CA ARG A 88 -27.43 -0.59 -28.18
C ARG A 88 -26.36 -0.82 -27.13
N GLN A 89 -26.70 -1.40 -25.97
CA GLN A 89 -25.73 -1.71 -24.92
C GLN A 89 -24.69 -2.74 -25.36
N PHE A 90 -25.01 -3.60 -26.32
CA PHE A 90 -24.12 -4.68 -26.77
C PHE A 90 -23.56 -4.48 -28.18
N VAL A 91 -24.31 -3.88 -29.11
CA VAL A 91 -23.93 -3.85 -30.55
C VAL A 91 -22.98 -2.70 -30.93
N PHE A 92 -22.83 -1.66 -30.08
CA PHE A 92 -22.07 -0.45 -30.43
C PHE A 92 -21.06 -0.02 -29.35
N GLN A 93 -20.25 -0.94 -28.82
CA GLN A 93 -19.10 -0.54 -27.99
C GLN A 93 -17.87 -0.32 -28.87
N ALA A 94 -17.10 0.75 -28.59
CA ALA A 94 -16.00 1.20 -29.44
C ALA A 94 -14.86 0.17 -29.58
N ASP A 95 -14.65 -0.65 -28.54
CA ASP A 95 -13.48 -1.51 -28.40
C ASP A 95 -13.82 -3.01 -28.25
N GLU A 96 -15.09 -3.39 -28.00
CA GLU A 96 -15.52 -4.79 -27.82
C GLU A 96 -16.88 -5.06 -28.49
N ILE A 97 -17.06 -6.22 -29.13
CA ILE A 97 -18.36 -6.62 -29.72
C ILE A 97 -19.35 -7.06 -28.64
N ILE A 98 -18.84 -7.63 -27.55
CA ILE A 98 -19.61 -8.06 -26.37
C ILE A 98 -18.75 -7.71 -25.16
N ALA A 99 -19.24 -6.83 -24.30
CA ALA A 99 -18.61 -6.56 -23.02
C ALA A 99 -18.35 -7.88 -22.28
N ASN A 100 -17.14 -8.03 -21.76
CA ASN A 100 -16.75 -9.19 -20.96
C ASN A 100 -16.64 -10.51 -21.75
N SER A 101 -16.35 -10.41 -23.05
CA SER A 101 -16.19 -11.54 -23.98
C SER A 101 -15.25 -12.65 -23.46
N PHE A 102 -14.16 -12.30 -22.76
CA PHE A 102 -13.26 -13.29 -22.15
C PHE A 102 -13.98 -14.20 -21.15
N ASN A 103 -14.76 -13.64 -20.23
CA ASN A 103 -15.47 -14.45 -19.24
C ASN A 103 -16.60 -15.27 -19.87
N ILE A 104 -17.16 -14.80 -20.98
CA ILE A 104 -18.27 -15.47 -21.68
C ILE A 104 -17.76 -16.63 -22.56
N PHE A 105 -16.66 -16.41 -23.29
CA PHE A 105 -16.21 -17.35 -24.32
C PHE A 105 -14.95 -18.14 -23.94
N VAL A 106 -14.12 -17.62 -23.04
CA VAL A 106 -12.78 -18.17 -22.77
C VAL A 106 -12.67 -18.76 -21.37
N ARG A 107 -13.26 -18.11 -20.35
CA ARG A 107 -13.21 -18.56 -18.95
C ARG A 107 -14.20 -19.70 -18.68
N THR A 108 -13.96 -20.84 -19.32
CA THR A 108 -14.75 -22.05 -19.09
C THR A 108 -14.28 -22.78 -17.81
N PRO A 109 -15.07 -23.73 -17.29
CA PRO A 109 -14.62 -24.60 -16.19
C PRO A 109 -13.30 -25.33 -16.50
N GLU A 110 -13.07 -25.71 -17.75
CA GLU A 110 -11.82 -26.36 -18.19
C GLU A 110 -10.63 -25.41 -18.15
N TYR A 111 -10.81 -24.15 -18.57
CA TYR A 111 -9.78 -23.11 -18.44
C TYR A 111 -9.34 -22.93 -16.98
N GLU A 112 -10.29 -22.85 -16.06
CA GLU A 112 -10.02 -22.75 -14.62
C GLU A 112 -9.30 -24.00 -14.09
N ALA A 113 -9.71 -25.20 -14.52
CA ALA A 113 -9.03 -26.44 -14.15
C ALA A 113 -7.56 -26.46 -14.61
N HIS A 114 -7.28 -25.95 -15.82
CA HIS A 114 -5.92 -25.81 -16.32
C HIS A 114 -5.09 -24.81 -15.52
N LEU A 115 -5.67 -23.66 -15.10
CA LEU A 115 -4.98 -22.71 -14.23
C LEU A 115 -4.60 -23.35 -12.89
N VAL A 116 -5.51 -24.12 -12.29
CA VAL A 116 -5.24 -24.86 -11.04
C VAL A 116 -4.11 -25.87 -11.24
N ALA A 117 -4.09 -26.59 -12.36
CA ALA A 117 -3.03 -27.54 -12.68
C ALA A 117 -1.66 -26.85 -12.86
N ILE A 118 -1.61 -25.72 -13.57
CA ILE A 118 -0.39 -24.92 -13.73
C ILE A 118 0.12 -24.47 -12.36
N GLU A 119 -0.76 -23.94 -11.51
CA GLU A 119 -0.40 -23.51 -10.15
C GLU A 119 0.16 -24.67 -9.32
N ALA A 120 -0.42 -25.87 -9.44
CA ALA A 120 0.08 -27.07 -8.77
C ALA A 120 1.49 -27.46 -9.26
N HIS A 121 1.79 -27.33 -10.56
CA HIS A 121 3.11 -27.61 -11.10
C HIS A 121 4.19 -26.65 -10.59
N ILE A 122 3.86 -25.36 -10.43
CA ILE A 122 4.82 -24.35 -9.96
C ILE A 122 4.85 -24.20 -8.43
N LYS A 123 3.92 -24.84 -7.71
CA LYS A 123 3.80 -24.73 -6.25
C LYS A 123 5.09 -25.09 -5.53
N GLY A 124 5.72 -26.20 -5.89
CA GLY A 124 6.97 -26.64 -5.24
C GLY A 124 8.10 -25.62 -5.37
N ILE A 125 8.17 -24.91 -6.50
CA ILE A 125 9.13 -23.81 -6.72
C ILE A 125 8.76 -22.63 -5.83
N LYS A 126 7.49 -22.20 -5.83
CA LYS A 126 7.02 -21.08 -4.99
C LYS A 126 7.27 -21.34 -3.51
N ASP A 127 6.97 -22.53 -3.03
CA ASP A 127 7.16 -22.93 -1.63
C ASP A 127 8.66 -22.93 -1.27
N SER A 128 9.52 -23.44 -2.17
CA SER A 128 10.99 -23.44 -1.97
C SER A 128 11.57 -22.02 -1.82
N PHE A 129 11.05 -21.04 -2.58
CA PHE A 129 11.48 -19.64 -2.42
C PHE A 129 10.86 -18.98 -1.17
N LYS A 130 9.60 -19.28 -0.87
CA LYS A 130 8.87 -18.68 0.27
C LYS A 130 9.43 -19.12 1.63
N ASP A 131 9.73 -20.40 1.77
CA ASP A 131 10.15 -21.00 3.04
C ASP A 131 11.67 -20.98 3.23
N SER A 132 12.41 -20.36 2.31
CA SER A 132 13.85 -20.25 2.42
C SER A 132 14.24 -19.18 3.47
N GLY A 133 14.60 -19.66 4.66
CA GLY A 133 15.11 -18.80 5.74
C GLY A 133 16.32 -17.96 5.30
N ASP A 134 17.17 -18.52 4.44
CA ASP A 134 18.35 -17.82 3.92
C ASP A 134 18.00 -16.66 2.98
N LEU A 135 17.01 -16.80 2.09
CA LEU A 135 16.58 -15.68 1.24
C LEU A 135 15.86 -14.62 2.05
N ASN A 136 15.02 -15.03 3.01
CA ASN A 136 14.38 -14.08 3.92
C ASN A 136 15.41 -13.28 4.72
N LYS A 137 16.46 -13.95 5.20
CA LYS A 137 17.60 -13.30 5.87
C LYS A 137 18.34 -12.36 4.92
N LEU A 138 18.68 -12.80 3.71
CA LEU A 138 19.33 -11.95 2.70
C LEU A 138 18.50 -10.70 2.39
N ILE A 139 17.19 -10.85 2.20
CA ILE A 139 16.27 -9.72 1.94
C ILE A 139 16.28 -8.76 3.14
N ALA A 140 16.19 -9.27 4.37
CA ALA A 140 16.23 -8.45 5.58
C ALA A 140 17.57 -7.72 5.73
N ASP A 141 18.69 -8.42 5.51
CA ASP A 141 20.03 -7.84 5.56
C ASP A 141 20.14 -6.69 4.52
N LEU A 142 19.74 -6.93 3.26
CA LEU A 142 19.77 -5.92 2.18
C LEU A 142 18.85 -4.73 2.46
N GLN A 143 17.66 -4.96 3.00
CA GLN A 143 16.75 -3.89 3.43
C GLN A 143 17.37 -3.04 4.54
N THR A 144 18.11 -3.66 5.46
CA THR A 144 18.79 -2.95 6.55
C THR A 144 19.91 -2.07 6.02
N LEU A 145 20.71 -2.56 5.05
CA LEU A 145 21.71 -1.74 4.35
C LEU A 145 21.08 -0.59 3.58
N SER A 146 20.06 -0.86 2.78
CA SER A 146 19.35 0.19 2.02
C SER A 146 18.76 1.24 2.97
N GLY A 147 18.23 0.81 4.11
CA GLY A 147 17.72 1.67 5.17
C GLY A 147 18.79 2.56 5.81
N ALA A 148 20.03 2.06 5.96
CA ALA A 148 21.14 2.82 6.55
C ALA A 148 21.50 4.10 5.76
N PHE A 149 21.23 4.13 4.45
CA PHE A 149 21.40 5.32 3.61
C PHE A 149 20.31 6.37 3.80
N GLY A 150 19.13 5.97 4.31
CA GLY A 150 17.96 6.82 4.47
C GLY A 150 17.23 7.15 3.16
N LYS A 151 16.04 7.76 3.29
CA LYS A 151 15.20 8.10 2.13
C LYS A 151 15.65 9.43 1.52
N SER A 152 16.17 9.38 0.30
CA SER A 152 16.61 10.54 -0.48
C SER A 152 16.46 10.25 -1.98
N LYS A 153 16.27 11.31 -2.80
CA LYS A 153 16.25 11.21 -4.26
C LYS A 153 17.61 10.77 -4.83
N ASP A 154 18.69 11.23 -4.20
CA ASP A 154 20.06 11.02 -4.69
C ASP A 154 20.73 9.81 -3.99
N GLY A 155 19.94 8.86 -3.48
CA GLY A 155 20.49 7.66 -2.85
C GLY A 155 21.00 7.85 -1.42
N TRP A 156 21.32 9.08 -1.00
CA TRP A 156 21.97 9.41 0.26
C TRP A 156 21.24 10.50 1.04
N ALA A 157 20.76 10.19 2.24
CA ALA A 157 20.12 11.15 3.13
C ALA A 157 21.12 11.69 4.16
N ALA A 158 21.14 13.02 4.36
CA ALA A 158 21.97 13.65 5.40
C ALA A 158 21.60 13.22 6.84
N SER A 159 20.37 12.71 7.02
CA SER A 159 19.89 12.12 8.27
C SER A 159 20.11 10.60 8.36
N GLY A 160 20.62 9.97 7.30
CA GLY A 160 20.90 8.53 7.26
C GLY A 160 22.07 8.14 8.17
N ALA A 161 22.14 6.87 8.54
CA ALA A 161 23.16 6.34 9.43
C ALA A 161 24.56 6.46 8.82
N TRP A 162 24.71 6.23 7.52
CA TRP A 162 25.96 6.46 6.81
C TRP A 162 26.43 7.91 6.90
N ALA A 163 25.54 8.88 6.71
CA ALA A 163 25.88 10.29 6.72
C ALA A 163 26.21 10.83 8.12
N ARG A 164 25.45 10.40 9.13
CA ARG A 164 25.57 10.88 10.52
C ARG A 164 26.57 10.09 11.37
N GLY A 165 26.92 8.88 10.97
CA GLY A 165 27.92 8.04 11.61
C GLY A 165 29.24 8.11 10.85
N PRO A 166 29.62 7.09 10.06
CA PRO A 166 30.92 7.05 9.37
C PRO A 166 31.22 8.26 8.48
N GLY A 167 30.19 8.87 7.88
CA GLY A 167 30.31 10.08 7.05
C GLY A 167 30.89 11.29 7.76
N MET A 168 30.87 11.32 9.10
CA MET A 168 31.47 12.38 9.93
C MET A 168 32.83 11.99 10.52
N GLY A 169 33.33 10.78 10.21
CA GLY A 169 34.53 10.19 10.78
C GLY A 169 34.23 9.26 11.97
N ASN A 170 34.87 8.09 11.97
CA ASN A 170 34.69 7.07 13.00
C ASN A 170 35.55 7.36 14.24
N ARG A 171 34.97 8.14 15.17
CA ARG A 171 35.60 8.49 16.45
C ARG A 171 35.60 7.35 17.48
N VAL A 172 34.96 6.21 17.18
CA VAL A 172 35.01 5.00 18.02
C VAL A 172 36.34 4.28 17.79
N VAL A 173 36.75 4.17 16.53
CA VAL A 173 38.06 3.62 16.14
C VAL A 173 39.16 4.64 16.39
N HIS A 174 38.94 5.89 15.97
CA HIS A 174 39.90 6.98 16.08
C HIS A 174 39.53 7.92 17.24
N ILE A 175 39.90 7.51 18.46
CA ILE A 175 39.63 8.30 19.67
C ILE A 175 40.40 9.64 19.59
N PRO A 176 39.73 10.78 19.83
CA PRO A 176 40.39 12.09 19.87
C PRO A 176 41.46 12.18 20.95
N GLU A 177 42.49 12.98 20.69
CA GLU A 177 43.59 13.21 21.63
C GLU A 177 43.10 13.74 22.97
N GLY A 178 43.58 13.15 24.07
CA GLY A 178 43.20 13.49 25.44
C GLY A 178 41.97 12.76 25.97
N LEU A 179 41.39 11.83 25.20
CA LEU A 179 40.26 10.98 25.61
C LEU A 179 40.64 9.48 25.70
N GLU A 180 41.93 9.15 25.67
CA GLU A 180 42.45 7.78 25.65
C GLU A 180 42.03 6.97 26.88
N ASP A 181 41.92 7.63 28.04
CA ASP A 181 41.46 7.00 29.29
C ASP A 181 40.04 6.42 29.18
N TYR A 182 39.21 6.94 28.26
CA TYR A 182 37.86 6.46 28.02
C TYR A 182 37.78 5.36 26.97
N LYS A 183 38.90 4.93 26.40
CA LYS A 183 38.95 3.96 25.28
C LYS A 183 38.12 2.70 25.54
N LEU A 184 38.26 2.10 26.71
CA LEU A 184 37.54 0.87 27.06
C LEU A 184 36.03 1.06 27.06
N PHE A 185 35.54 2.26 27.38
CA PHE A 185 34.11 2.57 27.37
C PHE A 185 33.62 2.94 25.97
N ILE A 186 34.38 3.76 25.23
CA ILE A 186 34.05 4.20 23.87
C ILE A 186 34.01 3.01 22.89
N GLN A 187 34.89 2.02 23.07
CA GLN A 187 34.99 0.84 22.21
C GLN A 187 34.22 -0.38 22.74
N SER A 188 33.51 -0.23 23.87
CA SER A 188 32.66 -1.31 24.39
C SER A 188 31.37 -1.47 23.58
N ASP A 189 30.74 -2.64 23.70
CA ASP A 189 29.41 -2.89 23.11
C ASP A 189 28.31 -1.99 23.71
N ASP A 190 28.53 -1.50 24.94
CA ASP A 190 27.63 -0.60 25.66
C ASP A 190 27.95 0.90 25.44
N ASN A 191 28.80 1.23 24.46
CA ASN A 191 29.31 2.60 24.26
C ASN A 191 28.22 3.67 24.12
N VAL A 192 27.10 3.39 23.44
CA VAL A 192 25.97 4.31 23.29
C VAL A 192 25.33 4.59 24.64
N ARG A 193 25.13 3.55 25.46
CA ARG A 193 24.54 3.67 26.79
C ARG A 193 25.47 4.45 27.72
N TRP A 194 26.76 4.13 27.68
CA TRP A 194 27.78 4.85 28.44
C TRP A 194 27.86 6.33 28.03
N LEU A 195 27.84 6.65 26.74
CA LEU A 195 27.86 8.03 26.26
C LEU A 195 26.63 8.81 26.74
N LYS A 196 25.41 8.24 26.63
CA LYS A 196 24.19 8.88 27.17
C LYS A 196 24.33 9.17 28.66
N TRP A 197 24.78 8.18 29.41
CA TRP A 197 25.04 8.34 30.85
C TRP A 197 26.10 9.40 31.13
N GLN A 198 27.18 9.47 30.35
CA GLN A 198 28.23 10.48 30.52
C GLN A 198 27.68 11.89 30.26
N MET A 199 26.87 12.08 29.21
CA MET A 199 26.22 13.37 28.91
C MET A 199 25.25 13.82 29.99
N GLU A 200 24.48 12.89 30.56
CA GLU A 200 23.59 13.17 31.69
C GLU A 200 24.40 13.44 32.96
N GLY A 201 25.47 12.66 33.18
CA GLY A 201 26.40 12.76 34.30
C GLY A 201 27.11 14.10 34.40
N THR A 202 27.55 14.67 33.27
CA THR A 202 28.22 15.99 33.26
C THR A 202 27.35 17.12 33.78
N THR A 203 26.01 17.00 33.70
CA THR A 203 25.11 17.99 34.29
C THR A 203 25.28 18.15 35.80
N TYR A 204 25.76 17.11 36.49
CA TYR A 204 26.04 17.12 37.92
C TYR A 204 27.42 17.71 38.28
N SER A 205 28.37 17.75 37.33
CA SER A 205 29.70 18.34 37.52
C SER A 205 29.68 19.86 37.79
N SER A 206 28.56 20.52 37.49
CA SER A 206 28.30 21.92 37.83
C SER A 206 27.95 22.14 39.31
N LYS A 207 27.55 21.07 40.03
CA LYS A 207 27.05 21.13 41.41
C LYS A 207 28.12 20.81 42.46
N SER A 208 29.22 20.17 42.07
CA SER A 208 30.31 19.78 42.96
C SER A 208 31.59 19.50 42.18
N ASP A 209 32.74 19.69 42.82
CA ASP A 209 34.05 19.24 42.32
C ASP A 209 34.32 17.77 42.61
N ASN A 210 33.37 17.04 43.20
CA ASN A 210 33.48 15.62 43.50
C ASN A 210 32.71 14.77 42.49
N CYS A 211 33.26 13.62 42.14
CA CYS A 211 32.64 12.62 41.29
C CYS A 211 31.32 12.12 41.90
N PRO A 212 30.20 12.14 41.14
CA PRO A 212 28.90 11.66 41.65
C PRO A 212 28.85 10.15 41.93
N PHE A 213 29.84 9.37 41.49
CA PHE A 213 29.90 7.91 41.70
C PHE A 213 30.79 7.50 42.87
N CYS A 214 32.00 8.07 42.97
CA CYS A 214 32.99 7.66 43.96
C CYS A 214 33.36 8.76 44.97
N THR A 215 32.76 9.94 44.87
CA THR A 215 33.01 11.11 45.75
C THR A 215 34.43 11.69 45.74
N SER A 216 35.35 11.13 44.95
CA SER A 216 36.70 11.68 44.76
C SER A 216 36.68 12.98 43.96
N SER A 217 37.63 13.88 44.21
CA SER A 217 37.76 15.12 43.43
C SER A 217 37.99 14.85 41.94
N ILE A 218 37.29 15.60 41.09
CA ILE A 218 37.40 15.59 39.62
C ILE A 218 37.97 16.91 39.08
N GLU A 219 38.46 17.80 39.93
CA GLU A 219 38.89 19.16 39.56
C GLU A 219 39.89 19.17 38.39
N THR A 220 40.87 18.28 38.41
CA THR A 220 41.88 18.12 37.34
C THR A 220 41.36 17.37 36.10
N LYS A 221 40.17 16.76 36.18
CA LYS A 221 39.57 15.93 35.12
C LYS A 221 38.34 16.56 34.47
N LYS A 222 37.84 17.70 34.98
CA LYS A 222 36.65 18.38 34.45
C LYS A 222 36.77 18.71 32.96
N GLU A 223 37.92 19.22 32.55
CA GLU A 223 38.18 19.54 31.14
C GLU A 223 38.09 18.28 30.27
N THR A 224 38.72 17.18 30.70
CA THR A 224 38.66 15.88 29.99
C THR A 224 37.24 15.30 29.94
N ILE A 225 36.45 15.49 31.00
CA ILE A 225 35.03 15.08 31.05
C ILE A 225 34.19 15.88 30.05
N GLU A 226 34.36 17.20 29.97
CA GLU A 226 33.65 18.05 29.00
C GLU A 226 34.12 17.79 27.56
N LYS A 227 35.40 17.49 27.33
CA LYS A 227 35.91 17.10 26.00
C LYS A 227 35.19 15.89 25.42
N VAL A 228 34.73 14.93 26.24
CA VAL A 228 33.90 13.81 25.76
C VAL A 228 32.59 14.34 25.16
N ARG A 229 31.97 15.32 25.82
CA ARG A 229 30.72 15.95 25.37
C ARG A 229 30.87 16.76 24.09
N GLU A 230 32.00 17.42 23.92
CA GLU A 230 32.31 18.19 22.71
C GLU A 230 32.59 17.29 21.50
N ASN A 231 33.19 16.11 21.74
CA ASN A 231 33.67 15.25 20.67
C ASN A 231 32.75 14.08 20.32
N TYR A 232 31.80 13.70 21.18
CA TYR A 232 30.92 12.56 20.92
C TYR A 232 29.45 12.98 20.91
N ASP A 233 28.69 12.33 20.03
CA ASP A 233 27.22 12.35 20.04
C ASP A 233 26.75 10.90 20.10
N ALA A 234 25.93 10.56 21.10
CA ALA A 234 25.52 9.17 21.31
C ALA A 234 24.77 8.60 20.10
N LYS A 235 24.02 9.44 19.38
CA LYS A 235 23.27 9.05 18.19
C LYS A 235 24.20 8.82 16.99
N ALA A 236 25.24 9.64 16.82
CA ALA A 236 26.28 9.40 15.82
C ALA A 236 27.02 8.07 16.06
N VAL A 237 27.34 7.74 17.32
CA VAL A 237 27.96 6.46 17.68
C VAL A 237 27.00 5.28 17.45
N GLU A 238 25.73 5.44 17.78
CA GLU A 238 24.68 4.46 17.44
C GLU A 238 24.62 4.20 15.92
N HIS A 239 24.72 5.25 15.10
CA HIS A 239 24.80 5.11 13.65
C HIS A 239 26.06 4.38 13.19
N ILE A 240 27.24 4.63 13.79
CA ILE A 240 28.49 3.92 13.48
C ILE A 240 28.36 2.43 13.82
N ASN A 241 27.80 2.08 14.98
CA ASN A 241 27.60 0.70 15.39
C ASN A 241 26.63 -0.02 14.43
N ASN A 242 25.50 0.62 14.10
CA ASN A 242 24.51 0.06 13.18
C ASN A 242 25.13 -0.20 11.79
N VAL A 243 25.87 0.75 11.24
CA VAL A 243 26.54 0.55 9.93
C VAL A 243 27.59 -0.56 10.02
N SER A 244 28.38 -0.59 11.09
CA SER A 244 29.41 -1.63 11.28
C SER A 244 28.80 -3.03 11.38
N GLN A 245 27.68 -3.17 12.08
CA GLN A 245 26.93 -4.42 12.17
C GLN A 245 26.41 -4.85 10.79
N VAL A 246 25.73 -3.95 10.09
CA VAL A 246 25.20 -4.20 8.74
C VAL A 246 26.30 -4.65 7.78
N VAL A 247 27.44 -3.95 7.77
CA VAL A 247 28.60 -4.31 6.95
C VAL A 247 29.20 -5.66 7.37
N GLY A 248 29.19 -5.98 8.66
CA GLY A 248 29.62 -7.29 9.17
C GLY A 248 28.71 -8.44 8.71
N GLU A 249 27.41 -8.26 8.80
CA GLU A 249 26.39 -9.25 8.44
C GLU A 249 26.31 -9.48 6.93
N LEU A 250 26.35 -8.39 6.15
CA LEU A 250 26.30 -8.42 4.68
C LEU A 250 27.64 -8.65 4.01
N GLY A 251 28.75 -8.43 4.72
CA GLY A 251 30.10 -8.58 4.17
C GLY A 251 30.38 -9.95 3.58
N LYS A 252 29.61 -10.98 3.97
CA LYS A 252 29.67 -12.33 3.40
C LYS A 252 29.11 -12.44 1.98
N TYR A 253 28.26 -11.50 1.55
CA TYR A 253 27.67 -11.47 0.20
C TYR A 253 28.48 -10.61 -0.77
N PHE A 254 29.40 -9.77 -0.25
CA PHE A 254 30.26 -8.92 -1.08
C PHE A 254 31.53 -9.65 -1.52
N THR A 255 32.07 -9.23 -2.66
CA THR A 255 33.44 -9.61 -3.05
C THR A 255 34.44 -9.13 -2.02
N ALA A 256 35.60 -9.79 -1.94
CA ALA A 256 36.66 -9.43 -0.99
C ALA A 256 37.02 -7.94 -1.08
N ASP A 257 37.24 -7.44 -2.31
CA ASP A 257 37.58 -6.04 -2.58
C ASP A 257 36.50 -5.07 -2.09
N THR A 258 35.23 -5.39 -2.36
CA THR A 258 34.09 -4.55 -1.93
C THR A 258 33.99 -4.52 -0.41
N ARG A 259 34.12 -5.68 0.22
CA ARG A 259 34.09 -5.81 1.68
C ARG A 259 35.22 -5.03 2.34
N GLU A 260 36.43 -5.11 1.80
CA GLU A 260 37.60 -4.38 2.31
C GLU A 260 37.42 -2.87 2.17
N LYS A 261 36.92 -2.42 1.01
CA LYS A 261 36.66 -1.00 0.75
C LYS A 261 35.58 -0.45 1.70
N ILE A 262 34.44 -1.12 1.83
CA ILE A 262 33.37 -0.70 2.75
C ILE A 262 33.84 -0.73 4.21
N SER A 263 34.60 -1.75 4.61
CA SER A 263 35.19 -1.83 5.96
C SER A 263 36.13 -0.64 6.23
N THR A 264 36.95 -0.27 5.25
CA THR A 264 37.85 0.88 5.35
C THR A 264 37.08 2.18 5.49
N LEU A 265 36.06 2.39 4.65
CA LEU A 265 35.19 3.56 4.72
C LEU A 265 34.44 3.66 6.05
N THR A 266 33.99 2.54 6.60
CA THR A 266 33.31 2.49 7.90
C THR A 266 34.24 2.88 9.05
N LYS A 267 35.54 2.59 8.92
CA LYS A 267 36.56 2.86 9.94
C LYS A 267 37.30 4.18 9.75
N SER A 268 37.10 4.90 8.65
CA SER A 268 37.84 6.11 8.31
C SER A 268 37.73 7.19 9.41
N ALA A 269 38.85 7.86 9.72
CA ALA A 269 38.89 8.98 10.65
C ALA A 269 38.24 10.25 10.09
N GLY A 270 38.20 10.40 8.77
CA GLY A 270 37.75 11.59 8.07
C GLY A 270 36.32 11.50 7.55
N GLN A 271 35.85 12.62 6.98
CA GLN A 271 34.59 12.63 6.24
C GLN A 271 34.70 11.80 4.96
N ILE A 272 33.60 11.14 4.60
CA ILE A 272 33.50 10.38 3.34
C ILE A 272 33.52 11.37 2.16
N SER A 273 34.41 11.14 1.19
CA SER A 273 34.53 11.98 -0.01
C SER A 273 33.31 11.87 -0.92
N LYS A 274 33.20 12.75 -1.93
CA LYS A 274 32.10 12.66 -2.91
C LYS A 274 32.18 11.38 -3.74
N GLU A 275 33.39 10.95 -4.10
CA GLU A 275 33.67 9.74 -4.87
C GLU A 275 33.33 8.49 -4.05
N GLU A 276 33.73 8.48 -2.77
CA GLU A 276 33.41 7.39 -1.85
C GLU A 276 31.91 7.31 -1.56
N ARG A 277 31.24 8.46 -1.45
CA ARG A 277 29.78 8.53 -1.34
C ARG A 277 29.11 7.96 -2.59
N SER A 278 29.57 8.30 -3.79
CA SER A 278 29.02 7.75 -5.04
C SER A 278 29.16 6.23 -5.05
N TYR A 279 30.35 5.72 -4.71
CA TYR A 279 30.60 4.29 -4.61
C TYR A 279 29.65 3.59 -3.62
N LEU A 280 29.39 4.20 -2.46
CA LEU A 280 28.47 3.63 -1.47
C LEU A 280 27.01 3.66 -1.94
N VAL A 281 26.59 4.72 -2.66
CA VAL A 281 25.24 4.82 -3.22
C VAL A 281 25.01 3.76 -4.30
N ASP A 282 26.03 3.40 -5.09
CA ASP A 282 25.92 2.35 -6.11
C ASP A 282 25.71 0.94 -5.51
N LEU A 283 25.92 0.76 -4.20
CA LEU A 283 25.64 -0.49 -3.48
C LEU A 283 24.19 -0.63 -3.02
N ARG A 284 23.39 0.45 -3.09
CA ARG A 284 22.00 0.50 -2.63
C ARG A 284 21.03 -0.09 -3.65
#